data_AF-A0A1G6LR27-F1
#
_entry.id   AF-A0A1G6LR27-F1
#
_cell.length_a   1.000
_cell.length_b   1.000
_cell.length_c   1.000
_cell.angle_alpha   90.00
_cell.angle_beta   90.00
_cell.angle_gamma   90.00
#
_symmetry.space_group_name_H-M   'P 1'
#
loop_
_entity.id
_entity.type
_entity.pdbx_description
1 polymer ?
#
loop_
_entity_poly.entity_id
_entity_poly.type
_entity_poly.pdbx_seq_one_letter_code
_entity_poly.pdbx_strand_id
1 'polypeptide(L)'
;MPSRNDLTVSDIASAHDEVLPYIGDQHLVFARLLDSISYCQGLGSSAWSLTLLDTGFRLNVGPIEAMTCTFTQWRAEEFKTEQDITFVTLRLLLAGADCLERISSTEEHGEISEMDYRSVGEKCWCYSGVFHPATNEMTDPSRLVVEGHLAQMRDNHYRFLKLACHTSTGKLRQRSNFAQHHCEALFAYAQRVGKGDQL
;
A
#
# COMPACT_ATOMS: atom_id res chain seq x y z
N MET A 1 -22.43 -6.59 10.96
CA MET A 1 -21.06 -6.37 10.46
C MET A 1 -20.26 -5.73 11.58
N PRO A 2 -19.09 -6.29 11.96
CA PRO A 2 -18.23 -5.67 12.96
C PRO A 2 -17.88 -4.24 12.56
N SER A 3 -17.64 -3.38 13.56
CA SER A 3 -17.27 -1.99 13.29
C SER A 3 -15.93 -1.96 12.54
N ARG A 4 -15.77 -0.97 11.66
CA ARG A 4 -14.69 -0.87 10.65
C ARG A 4 -13.26 -0.89 11.21
N ASN A 5 -13.08 -0.84 12.53
CA ASN A 5 -11.80 -0.69 13.23
C ASN A 5 -11.51 -1.76 14.30
N ASP A 6 -12.36 -2.78 14.45
CA ASP A 6 -12.17 -3.83 15.46
C ASP A 6 -11.38 -5.04 14.96
N LEU A 7 -10.80 -4.96 13.74
CA LEU A 7 -9.96 -6.03 13.21
C LEU A 7 -8.67 -6.14 14.04
N THR A 8 -8.56 -7.24 14.77
CA THR A 8 -7.35 -7.62 15.48
C THR A 8 -6.35 -8.28 14.52
N VAL A 9 -5.09 -8.35 14.94
CA VAL A 9 -4.07 -9.16 14.25
C VAL A 9 -4.53 -10.61 14.09
N SER A 10 -5.29 -11.13 15.05
CA SER A 10 -5.86 -12.48 15.01
C SER A 10 -6.93 -12.63 13.92
N ASP A 11 -7.75 -11.60 13.68
CA ASP A 11 -8.77 -11.64 12.63
C ASP A 11 -8.12 -11.63 11.24
N ILE A 12 -7.03 -10.86 11.08
CA ILE A 12 -6.24 -10.82 9.85
C ILE A 12 -5.51 -12.15 9.62
N ALA A 13 -4.94 -12.73 10.68
CA ALA A 13 -4.29 -14.03 10.62
C ALA A 13 -5.28 -15.18 10.33
N SER A 14 -6.55 -15.05 10.74
CA SER A 14 -7.58 -16.04 10.43
C SER A 14 -8.09 -15.89 8.99
N ALA A 15 -8.16 -14.65 8.47
CA ALA A 15 -8.46 -14.37 7.08
C ALA A 15 -7.34 -14.83 6.12
N HIS A 16 -6.12 -14.98 6.62
CA HIS A 16 -4.96 -15.45 5.85
C HIS A 16 -5.24 -16.74 5.07
N ASP A 17 -5.85 -17.72 5.75
CA ASP A 17 -6.06 -19.07 5.18
C ASP A 17 -7.28 -19.17 4.27
N GLU A 18 -8.27 -18.28 4.44
CA GLU A 18 -9.48 -18.23 3.60
C GLU A 18 -9.31 -17.36 2.35
N VAL A 19 -8.56 -16.26 2.45
CA VAL A 19 -8.53 -15.25 1.40
C VAL A 19 -7.50 -15.61 0.33
N LEU A 20 -6.46 -16.38 0.65
CA LEU A 20 -5.27 -16.45 -0.20
C LEU A 20 -4.72 -17.87 -0.43
N PRO A 21 -4.53 -18.28 -1.70
CA PRO A 21 -3.87 -19.55 -2.00
C PRO A 21 -2.40 -19.50 -1.55
N TYR A 22 -1.95 -20.51 -0.79
CA TYR A 22 -0.61 -20.60 -0.19
C TYR A 22 0.49 -20.23 -1.20
N ILE A 23 1.03 -19.02 -1.07
CA ILE A 23 2.18 -18.50 -1.82
C ILE A 23 3.29 -18.28 -0.79
N GLY A 24 4.52 -18.77 -1.07
CA GLY A 24 5.63 -18.72 -0.12
C GLY A 24 5.95 -17.32 0.43
N ASP A 25 5.57 -16.28 -0.32
CA ASP A 25 5.80 -14.88 0.02
C ASP A 25 4.58 -14.15 0.62
N GLN A 26 3.48 -14.85 0.94
CA GLN A 26 2.33 -14.26 1.65
C GLN A 26 2.76 -13.61 2.97
N HIS A 27 3.60 -14.31 3.73
CA HIS A 27 4.07 -13.85 5.04
C HIS A 27 4.75 -12.48 4.95
N LEU A 28 5.48 -12.21 3.88
CA LEU A 28 6.11 -10.92 3.64
C LEU A 28 5.06 -9.82 3.43
N VAL A 29 4.07 -10.06 2.56
CA VAL A 29 3.00 -9.10 2.28
C VAL A 29 2.17 -8.81 3.54
N PHE A 30 1.83 -9.83 4.32
CA PHE A 30 1.12 -9.63 5.60
C PHE A 30 1.97 -8.95 6.65
N ALA A 31 3.23 -9.33 6.82
CA ALA A 31 4.11 -8.65 7.77
C ALA A 31 4.13 -7.14 7.48
N ARG A 32 4.16 -6.77 6.20
CA ARG A 32 4.19 -5.36 5.76
C ARG A 32 2.84 -4.67 5.86
N LEU A 33 1.74 -5.39 5.64
CA LEU A 33 0.40 -4.91 5.96
C LEU A 33 0.26 -4.63 7.45
N LEU A 34 0.70 -5.56 8.32
CA LEU A 34 0.66 -5.41 9.77
C LEU A 34 1.55 -4.26 10.26
N ASP A 35 2.76 -4.11 9.72
CA ASP A 35 3.62 -2.95 9.96
C ASP A 35 2.90 -1.64 9.59
N SER A 36 2.23 -1.62 8.43
CA SER A 36 1.48 -0.46 7.95
C SER A 36 0.26 -0.16 8.84
N ILE A 37 -0.47 -1.18 9.29
CA ILE A 37 -1.61 -1.04 10.20
C ILE A 37 -1.13 -0.51 11.55
N SER A 38 -0.07 -1.09 12.11
CA SER A 38 0.53 -0.65 13.38
C SER A 38 0.92 0.83 13.31
N TYR A 39 1.55 1.24 12.22
CA TYR A 39 1.82 2.66 11.95
C TYR A 39 0.52 3.49 11.86
N CYS A 40 -0.48 3.00 11.12
CA CYS A 40 -1.75 3.70 10.93
C CYS A 40 -2.55 3.85 12.24
N GLN A 41 -2.46 2.88 13.16
CA GLN A 41 -3.08 2.97 14.48
C GLN A 41 -2.57 4.18 15.27
N GLY A 42 -1.29 4.55 15.12
CA GLY A 42 -0.72 5.77 15.70
C GLY A 42 -1.30 7.08 15.16
N LEU A 43 -1.94 7.04 13.98
CA LEU A 43 -2.60 8.21 13.36
C LEU A 43 -3.96 8.51 13.99
N GLY A 44 -4.58 7.51 14.63
CA GLY A 44 -5.95 7.53 15.12
C GLY A 44 -6.88 6.64 14.30
N SER A 45 -7.90 6.09 14.96
CA SER A 45 -8.79 5.09 14.36
C SER A 45 -9.63 5.60 13.18
N SER A 46 -9.88 6.90 13.08
CA SER A 46 -10.61 7.49 11.95
C SER A 46 -9.73 7.83 10.75
N ALA A 47 -8.41 7.70 10.88
CA ALA A 47 -7.44 8.16 9.88
C ALA A 47 -7.13 7.11 8.80
N TRP A 48 -7.58 5.88 8.97
CA TRP A 48 -7.31 4.78 8.04
C TRP A 48 -8.47 3.79 8.02
N SER A 49 -8.45 2.87 7.06
CA SER A 49 -9.35 1.73 7.03
C SER A 49 -8.71 0.57 6.28
N LEU A 50 -8.93 -0.65 6.77
CA LEU A 50 -8.64 -1.87 6.03
C LEU A 50 -9.95 -2.42 5.46
N THR A 51 -9.99 -2.64 4.16
CA THR A 51 -11.09 -3.33 3.50
C THR A 51 -10.60 -4.71 3.08
N LEU A 52 -11.25 -5.76 3.58
CA LEU A 52 -11.07 -7.10 3.06
C LEU A 52 -11.93 -7.26 1.81
N LEU A 53 -11.36 -7.81 0.76
CA LEU A 53 -11.99 -8.09 -0.53
C LEU A 53 -12.09 -9.60 -0.70
N ASP A 54 -12.99 -10.08 -1.54
CA ASP A 54 -13.10 -11.51 -1.88
C ASP A 54 -11.80 -12.06 -2.46
N THR A 55 -10.97 -11.18 -3.03
CA THR A 55 -9.72 -11.51 -3.69
C THR A 55 -8.53 -10.81 -3.03
N GLY A 56 -8.58 -10.42 -1.76
CA GLY A 56 -7.42 -9.81 -1.08
C GLY A 56 -7.78 -8.69 -0.12
N PHE A 57 -7.04 -7.58 -0.15
CA PHE A 57 -7.25 -6.46 0.76
C PHE A 57 -6.85 -5.11 0.18
N ARG A 58 -7.38 -4.05 0.79
CA ARG A 58 -7.01 -2.66 0.53
C ARG A 58 -6.90 -1.88 1.84
N LEU A 59 -5.73 -1.30 2.07
CA LEU A 59 -5.46 -0.34 3.13
C LEU A 59 -5.58 1.08 2.57
N ASN A 60 -6.50 1.86 3.14
CA ASN A 60 -6.61 3.28 2.88
C ASN A 60 -6.12 4.10 4.07
N VAL A 61 -5.43 5.21 3.82
CA VAL A 61 -5.09 6.24 4.81
C VAL A 61 -5.83 7.53 4.41
N GLY A 62 -6.93 7.82 5.10
CA GLY A 62 -7.94 8.75 4.62
C GLY A 62 -8.56 8.28 3.29
N PRO A 63 -8.63 9.13 2.25
CA PRO A 63 -9.12 8.78 0.91
C PRO A 63 -8.04 8.18 -0.01
N ILE A 64 -6.83 7.91 0.49
CA ILE A 64 -5.72 7.41 -0.34
C ILE A 64 -5.60 5.92 -0.21
N GLU A 65 -5.53 5.25 -1.36
CA GLU A 65 -5.17 3.85 -1.48
C GLU A 65 -3.67 3.71 -1.23
N ALA A 66 -3.32 3.40 0.02
CA ALA A 66 -1.95 3.28 0.49
C ALA A 66 -1.33 1.97 -0.01
N MET A 67 -2.08 0.88 0.14
CA MET A 67 -1.68 -0.46 -0.25
C MET A 67 -2.91 -1.24 -0.71
N THR A 68 -2.81 -1.89 -1.85
CA THR A 68 -3.80 -2.90 -2.28
C THR A 68 -3.07 -4.16 -2.66
N CYS A 69 -3.57 -5.30 -2.22
CA CYS A 69 -3.10 -6.60 -2.66
C CYS A 69 -4.32 -7.39 -3.14
N THR A 70 -4.36 -7.73 -4.42
CA THR A 70 -5.43 -8.53 -5.00
C THR A 70 -4.90 -9.78 -5.67
N PHE A 71 -5.71 -10.82 -5.73
CA PHE A 71 -5.35 -12.14 -6.24
C PHE A 71 -6.31 -12.45 -7.38
N THR A 72 -5.77 -12.66 -8.57
CA THR A 72 -6.57 -12.98 -9.75
C THR A 72 -6.18 -14.37 -10.22
N GLN A 73 -7.09 -15.32 -10.09
CA GLN A 73 -6.91 -16.66 -10.63
C GLN A 73 -7.38 -16.67 -12.09
N TRP A 74 -6.50 -17.14 -12.96
CA TRP A 74 -6.78 -17.38 -14.35
C TRP A 74 -6.72 -18.88 -14.63
N ARG A 75 -7.59 -19.33 -15.52
CA ARG A 75 -7.69 -20.76 -15.82
C ARG A 75 -6.56 -21.16 -16.74
N ALA A 76 -6.04 -22.38 -16.55
CA ALA A 76 -4.98 -22.97 -17.37
C ALA A 76 -5.28 -22.87 -18.88
N GLU A 77 -6.56 -23.02 -19.25
CA GLU A 77 -7.09 -22.93 -20.61
C GLU A 77 -6.84 -21.56 -21.27
N GLU A 78 -6.85 -20.48 -20.51
CA GLU A 78 -6.69 -19.10 -21.02
C GLU A 78 -5.24 -18.81 -21.44
N PHE A 79 -4.27 -19.49 -20.81
CA PHE A 79 -2.84 -19.31 -21.06
C PHE A 79 -2.16 -20.48 -21.76
N LYS A 80 -2.93 -21.52 -22.14
CA LYS A 80 -2.38 -22.77 -22.70
C LYS A 80 -1.35 -23.41 -21.76
N THR A 81 -1.56 -23.30 -20.46
CA THR A 81 -0.75 -23.95 -19.43
C THR A 81 -1.45 -25.21 -18.91
N GLU A 82 -0.72 -26.10 -18.23
CA GLU A 82 -1.30 -27.29 -17.60
C GLU A 82 -1.91 -27.00 -16.21
N GLN A 83 -1.62 -25.81 -15.66
CA GLN A 83 -1.99 -25.41 -14.32
C GLN A 83 -2.61 -24.01 -14.33
N ASP A 84 -3.59 -23.80 -13.45
CA ASP A 84 -4.16 -22.48 -13.19
C ASP A 84 -3.09 -21.52 -12.70
N ILE A 85 -3.23 -20.26 -13.09
CA ILE A 85 -2.28 -19.20 -12.77
C ILE A 85 -2.95 -18.19 -11.83
N THR A 86 -2.56 -18.16 -10.56
CA THR A 86 -2.85 -17.05 -9.66
C THR A 86 -1.82 -15.95 -9.81
N PHE A 87 -2.28 -14.77 -10.24
CA PHE A 87 -1.51 -13.55 -10.19
C PHE A 87 -1.82 -12.78 -8.91
N VAL A 88 -0.79 -12.41 -8.17
CA VAL A 88 -0.93 -11.38 -7.14
C VAL A 88 -0.70 -10.03 -7.80
N THR A 89 -1.47 -9.02 -7.44
CA THR A 89 -1.27 -7.64 -7.84
C THR A 89 -1.09 -6.82 -6.59
N LEU A 90 0.12 -6.32 -6.40
CA LEU A 90 0.45 -5.45 -5.29
C LEU A 90 0.55 -4.02 -5.79
N ARG A 91 -0.31 -3.15 -5.28
CA ARG A 91 -0.34 -1.71 -5.55
C ARG A 91 0.17 -0.96 -4.33
N LEU A 92 1.24 -0.20 -4.51
CA LEU A 92 1.88 0.57 -3.44
C LEU A 92 1.92 2.05 -3.81
N LEU A 93 1.53 2.90 -2.87
CA LEU A 93 1.71 4.34 -3.03
C LEU A 93 3.20 4.70 -2.95
N LEU A 94 3.68 5.37 -3.99
CA LEU A 94 5.03 5.90 -4.08
C LEU A 94 4.96 7.43 -4.13
N ALA A 95 5.75 8.10 -3.29
CA ALA A 95 5.75 9.56 -3.18
C ALA A 95 7.16 10.13 -3.42
N GLY A 96 7.29 11.04 -4.39
CA GLY A 96 8.53 11.75 -4.73
C GLY A 96 9.41 11.13 -5.82
N ALA A 97 10.06 12.00 -6.62
CA ALA A 97 10.78 11.62 -7.84
C ALA A 97 11.89 10.57 -7.66
N ASP A 98 12.54 10.55 -6.51
CA ASP A 98 13.62 9.58 -6.20
C ASP A 98 13.13 8.11 -6.20
N CYS A 99 11.82 7.91 -5.98
CA CYS A 99 11.21 6.58 -6.08
C CYS A 99 11.18 6.11 -7.54
N LEU A 100 10.84 6.98 -8.49
CA LEU A 100 10.75 6.62 -9.92
C LEU A 100 12.10 6.15 -10.47
N GLU A 101 13.19 6.88 -10.20
CA GLU A 101 14.53 6.55 -10.72
C GLU A 101 15.00 5.16 -10.27
N ARG A 102 14.61 4.76 -9.05
CA ARG A 102 14.91 3.43 -8.50
C ARG A 102 14.08 2.31 -9.13
N ILE A 103 12.93 2.61 -9.71
CA ILE A 103 12.01 1.62 -10.27
C ILE A 103 12.19 1.48 -11.78
N SER A 104 12.48 2.56 -12.50
CA SER A 104 12.75 2.53 -13.94
C SER A 104 13.97 1.68 -14.32
N SER A 105 14.81 1.29 -13.37
CA SER A 105 15.90 0.33 -13.58
C SER A 105 15.47 -1.15 -13.52
N THR A 106 14.18 -1.42 -13.24
CA THR A 106 13.65 -2.77 -12.93
C THR A 106 12.48 -3.19 -13.83
N GLU A 107 12.38 -2.63 -15.04
CA GLU A 107 11.24 -2.75 -15.98
C GLU A 107 10.78 -4.19 -16.31
N GLU A 108 11.57 -5.22 -15.99
CA GLU A 108 11.21 -6.63 -16.29
C GLU A 108 10.06 -7.19 -15.43
N HIS A 109 9.65 -6.53 -14.33
CA HIS A 109 8.83 -7.20 -13.30
C HIS A 109 7.60 -6.42 -12.80
N GLY A 110 7.22 -5.31 -13.42
CA GLY A 110 5.99 -4.61 -13.04
C GLY A 110 5.70 -3.35 -13.85
N GLU A 111 4.52 -2.78 -13.60
CA GLU A 111 4.06 -1.54 -14.23
C GLU A 111 4.05 -0.41 -13.20
N ILE A 112 4.56 0.77 -13.58
CA ILE A 112 4.39 2.00 -12.80
C ILE A 112 3.32 2.85 -13.47
N SER A 113 2.24 3.14 -12.76
CA SER A 113 1.20 4.07 -13.21
C SER A 113 1.23 5.35 -12.36
N GLU A 114 1.16 6.51 -13.00
CA GLU A 114 0.94 7.79 -12.32
C GLU A 114 -0.48 7.86 -11.74
N MET A 115 -0.59 8.33 -10.50
CA MET A 115 -1.84 8.50 -9.77
C MET A 115 -2.08 10.00 -9.53
N ASP A 116 -3.21 10.51 -10.05
CA ASP A 116 -3.64 11.89 -9.83
C ASP A 116 -4.49 11.99 -8.54
N TYR A 117 -3.82 12.25 -7.43
CA TYR A 117 -4.49 12.61 -6.19
C TYR A 117 -4.67 14.12 -6.14
N ARG A 118 -5.86 14.64 -6.47
CA ARG A 118 -6.19 16.07 -6.40
C ARG A 118 -5.91 16.75 -5.05
N SER A 119 -5.83 15.96 -3.98
CA SER A 119 -5.48 16.40 -2.62
C SER A 119 -3.98 16.66 -2.44
N VAL A 120 -3.13 16.20 -3.37
CA VAL A 120 -1.68 16.33 -3.35
C VAL A 120 -1.24 17.05 -4.61
N GLY A 121 -0.55 18.17 -4.44
CA GLY A 121 -0.04 18.97 -5.58
C GLY A 121 1.15 18.34 -6.30
N GLU A 122 1.49 17.10 -5.98
CA GLU A 122 2.61 16.36 -6.54
C GLU A 122 2.13 15.01 -7.09
N LYS A 123 2.82 14.54 -8.12
CA LYS A 123 2.57 13.23 -8.72
C LYS A 123 2.87 12.15 -7.70
N CYS A 124 1.95 11.21 -7.59
CA CYS A 124 2.18 9.95 -6.87
C CYS A 124 2.21 8.83 -7.90
N TRP A 125 2.82 7.71 -7.56
CA TRP A 125 2.83 6.54 -8.46
C TRP A 125 2.33 5.31 -7.74
N CYS A 126 1.85 4.36 -8.53
CA CYS A 126 1.48 3.04 -8.12
C CYS A 126 2.38 2.06 -8.87
N TYR A 127 3.14 1.26 -8.13
CA TYR A 127 3.78 0.07 -8.70
C TYR A 127 2.79 -1.08 -8.69
N SER A 128 2.71 -1.84 -9.77
CA SER A 128 1.90 -3.07 -9.91
C SER A 128 2.82 -4.22 -10.32
N GLY A 129 3.09 -5.14 -9.39
CA GLY A 129 3.84 -6.38 -9.65
C GLY A 129 2.91 -7.55 -9.91
N VAL A 130 3.34 -8.50 -10.74
CA VAL A 130 2.61 -9.73 -11.09
C VAL A 130 3.44 -10.95 -10.65
N PHE A 131 2.81 -11.91 -9.98
CA PHE A 131 3.49 -13.03 -9.33
C PHE A 131 3.10 -14.34 -10.03
N HIS A 132 4.06 -15.21 -10.32
CA HIS A 132 3.80 -16.50 -10.98
C HIS A 132 3.69 -17.63 -9.93
N PRO A 133 2.64 -18.46 -9.98
CA PRO A 133 2.35 -19.45 -8.93
C PRO A 133 3.08 -20.78 -9.11
N ALA A 134 3.56 -21.14 -10.31
CA ALA A 134 4.12 -22.48 -10.56
C ALA A 134 5.40 -22.77 -9.75
N THR A 135 6.14 -21.75 -9.33
CA THR A 135 7.33 -21.88 -8.47
C THR A 135 6.98 -21.67 -7.00
N ASN A 136 5.80 -21.14 -6.69
CA ASN A 136 5.41 -20.64 -5.36
C ASN A 136 6.40 -19.65 -4.72
N GLU A 137 7.29 -19.11 -5.54
CA GLU A 137 8.38 -18.22 -5.20
C GLU A 137 8.33 -17.06 -6.18
N MET A 138 8.40 -15.83 -5.67
CA MET A 138 8.82 -14.70 -6.48
C MET A 138 10.15 -15.05 -7.17
N THR A 139 10.31 -14.71 -8.46
CA THR A 139 11.66 -14.73 -9.04
C THR A 139 12.55 -13.82 -8.19
N ASP A 140 13.76 -14.26 -7.84
CA ASP A 140 14.70 -13.53 -6.97
C ASP A 140 14.77 -12.02 -7.28
N PRO A 141 14.80 -11.58 -8.56
CA PRO A 141 14.84 -10.15 -8.87
C PRO A 141 13.52 -9.42 -8.53
N SER A 142 12.37 -10.02 -8.85
CA SER A 142 11.06 -9.45 -8.48
C SER A 142 10.91 -9.35 -6.96
N ARG A 143 11.39 -10.38 -6.24
CA ARG A 143 11.36 -10.47 -4.78
C ARG A 143 12.07 -9.29 -4.15
N LEU A 144 13.32 -9.05 -4.54
CA LEU A 144 14.13 -7.95 -4.02
C LEU A 144 13.50 -6.59 -4.30
N VAL A 145 12.85 -6.42 -5.47
CA VAL A 145 12.15 -5.20 -5.84
C VAL A 145 10.93 -4.96 -4.96
N VAL A 146 10.05 -5.96 -4.84
CA VAL A 146 8.85 -5.86 -3.98
C VAL A 146 9.22 -5.72 -2.51
N GLU A 147 10.20 -6.49 -2.01
CA GLU A 147 10.71 -6.34 -0.64
C GLU A 147 11.26 -4.93 -0.40
N GLY A 148 12.03 -4.40 -1.36
CA GLY A 148 12.57 -3.05 -1.31
C GLY A 148 11.47 -1.98 -1.27
N HIS A 149 10.38 -2.17 -2.02
CA HIS A 149 9.24 -1.24 -2.01
C HIS A 149 8.39 -1.36 -0.75
N LEU A 150 8.11 -2.58 -0.31
CA LEU A 150 7.40 -2.84 0.93
C LEU A 150 8.15 -2.29 2.14
N ALA A 151 9.49 -2.39 2.16
CA ALA A 151 10.32 -1.80 3.20
C ALA A 151 10.23 -0.26 3.25
N GLN A 152 9.91 0.38 2.12
CA GLN A 152 9.77 1.84 2.00
C GLN A 152 8.34 2.33 2.26
N MET A 153 7.37 1.44 2.46
CA MET A 153 5.95 1.80 2.58
C MET A 153 5.67 2.84 3.66
N ARG A 154 6.28 2.67 4.84
CA ARG A 154 6.15 3.63 5.94
C ARG A 154 6.66 5.01 5.54
N ASP A 155 7.82 5.06 4.88
CA ASP A 155 8.47 6.30 4.49
C ASP A 155 7.71 6.97 3.33
N ASN A 156 7.13 6.19 2.42
CA ASN A 156 6.25 6.66 1.35
C ASN A 156 4.96 7.26 1.92
N HIS A 157 4.32 6.60 2.89
CA HIS A 157 3.15 7.16 3.59
C HIS A 157 3.51 8.48 4.27
N TYR A 158 4.63 8.52 4.97
CA TYR A 158 5.12 9.72 5.64
C TYR A 158 5.34 10.86 4.64
N ARG A 159 6.05 10.58 3.54
CA ARG A 159 6.36 11.57 2.50
C ARG A 159 5.08 12.08 1.85
N PHE A 160 4.14 11.19 1.53
CA PHE A 160 2.83 11.56 1.02
C PHE A 160 2.09 12.51 1.98
N LEU A 161 1.98 12.16 3.26
CA LEU A 161 1.29 12.99 4.25
C LEU A 161 1.95 14.36 4.39
N LYS A 162 3.28 14.39 4.33
CA LYS A 162 4.04 15.64 4.34
C LYS A 162 3.69 16.50 3.12
N LEU A 163 3.70 15.94 1.91
CA LEU A 163 3.37 16.65 0.67
C LEU A 163 1.93 17.15 0.64
N ALA A 164 1.00 16.36 1.16
CA ALA A 164 -0.42 16.70 1.19
C ALA A 164 -0.73 17.82 2.21
N CYS A 165 -0.02 17.83 3.34
CA CYS A 165 -0.31 18.74 4.45
C CYS A 165 0.58 19.98 4.47
N HIS A 166 1.75 19.95 3.83
CA HIS A 166 2.73 21.04 3.89
C HIS A 166 3.01 21.64 2.52
N THR A 167 3.39 22.91 2.51
CA THR A 167 3.98 23.56 1.33
C THR A 167 5.40 23.05 1.12
N SER A 168 5.99 23.33 -0.04
CA SER A 168 7.42 23.08 -0.31
C SER A 168 8.34 23.76 0.71
N THR A 169 7.89 24.85 1.33
CA THR A 169 8.58 25.57 2.40
C THR A 169 8.33 24.99 3.81
N GLY A 170 7.61 23.87 3.93
CA GLY A 170 7.31 23.22 5.20
C GLY A 170 6.19 23.86 6.02
N LYS A 171 5.51 24.90 5.51
CA LYS A 171 4.36 25.49 6.21
C LYS A 171 3.14 24.60 6.08
N LEU A 172 2.40 24.43 7.16
CA LEU A 172 1.14 23.70 7.15
C LEU A 172 0.12 24.41 6.25
N ARG A 173 -0.52 23.64 5.36
CA ARG A 173 -1.63 24.10 4.54
C ARG A 173 -2.91 24.08 5.37
N GLN A 174 -3.20 25.17 6.08
CA GLN A 174 -4.40 25.28 6.93
C GLN A 174 -5.73 25.17 6.17
N ARG A 175 -5.73 25.38 4.84
CA ARG A 175 -6.90 25.28 3.96
C ARG A 175 -6.63 24.41 2.74
N SER A 176 -5.79 23.38 2.85
CA SER A 176 -5.63 22.45 1.74
C SER A 176 -6.92 21.67 1.50
N ASN A 177 -7.11 21.21 0.26
CA ASN A 177 -8.05 20.15 -0.07
C ASN A 177 -7.87 18.95 0.88
N PHE A 178 -6.62 18.68 1.30
CA PHE A 178 -6.35 17.67 2.32
C PHE A 178 -7.02 17.98 3.68
N ALA A 179 -6.92 19.19 4.21
CA ALA A 179 -7.62 19.55 5.46
C ALA A 179 -9.16 19.50 5.32
N GLN A 180 -9.69 19.72 4.11
CA GLN A 180 -11.13 19.76 3.85
C GLN A 180 -11.76 18.38 3.60
N HIS A 181 -11.02 17.45 2.98
CA HIS A 181 -11.54 16.15 2.57
C HIS A 181 -11.12 15.00 3.50
N HIS A 182 -10.33 15.27 4.53
CA HIS A 182 -9.76 14.24 5.40
C HIS A 182 -10.25 14.42 6.84
N CYS A 183 -10.21 13.35 7.62
CA CYS A 183 -10.64 13.40 9.01
C CYS A 183 -9.67 14.24 9.86
N GLU A 184 -10.20 14.81 10.94
CA GLU A 184 -9.45 15.66 11.87
C GLU A 184 -8.21 14.95 12.45
N ALA A 185 -8.32 13.65 12.74
CA ALA A 185 -7.22 12.84 13.26
C ALA A 185 -6.02 12.79 12.30
N LEU A 186 -6.28 12.58 11.01
CA LEU A 186 -5.23 12.52 9.98
C LEU A 186 -4.56 13.88 9.79
N PHE A 187 -5.33 14.97 9.86
CA PHE A 187 -4.78 16.33 9.81
C PHE A 187 -3.94 16.66 11.05
N ALA A 188 -4.45 16.37 12.24
CA ALA A 188 -3.75 16.55 13.51
C ALA A 188 -2.47 15.70 13.60
N TYR A 189 -2.49 14.50 13.01
CA TYR A 189 -1.28 13.70 12.84
C TYR A 189 -0.26 14.40 11.95
N ALA A 190 -0.66 14.82 10.75
CA ALA A 190 0.27 15.45 9.83
C ALA A 190 0.87 16.75 10.40
N GLN A 191 0.12 17.49 11.22
CA GLN A 191 0.62 18.64 11.97
C GLN A 191 1.75 18.29 12.95
N ARG A 192 1.68 17.13 13.63
CA ARG A 192 2.70 16.65 14.57
C ARG A 192 3.96 16.23 13.81
N VAL A 193 3.77 15.42 12.78
CA VAL A 193 4.85 14.97 11.87
C VAL A 193 5.61 16.15 11.24
N GLY A 194 4.91 17.17 10.77
CA GLY A 194 5.53 18.35 10.16
C GLY A 194 6.46 19.14 11.08
N LYS A 195 6.29 19.01 12.40
CA LYS A 195 7.12 19.67 13.41
C LYS A 195 8.40 18.90 13.73
N GLY A 196 8.59 17.72 13.16
CA GLY A 196 9.73 16.85 13.46
C GLY A 196 9.55 16.07 14.77
N ASP A 197 8.33 15.98 15.29
CA ASP A 197 8.02 15.06 16.39
C ASP A 197 8.20 13.63 15.85
N GLN A 198 9.30 12.99 16.21
CA GLN A 198 9.47 11.56 15.97
C GLN A 198 8.46 10.82 16.85
N LEU A 199 7.63 9.99 16.23
CA LEU A 199 6.80 9.00 16.92
C LEU A 199 7.68 7.91 17.53
#